data_AF-A0A949CML9-F1
#
_entry.id   AF-A0A949CML9-F1
#
_cell.length_a   1.000
_cell.length_b   1.000
_cell.length_c   1.000
_cell.angle_alpha   90.00
_cell.angle_beta   90.00
_cell.angle_gamma   90.00
#
_symmetry.space_group_name_H-M   'P 1'
#
loop_
_entity.id
_entity.type
_entity.pdbx_description
1 polymer ?
#
loop_
_entity_poly.entity_id
_entity_poly.type
_entity_poly.pdbx_seq_one_letter_code
_entity_poly.pdbx_strand_id
1 'polypeptide(L)'
;MVSVPAGDYARLEEAMNTVPDSYFYDKIVIQLGRCDTAEKKTEVALTPSTRVENIAGDVDRTIRSSNAKEALKVWDEIYLYETNRLAHILYVPNYKDPFQARYRYERSGAEFIQALPGPADTSVGSRIYLHQVWR
;
A
#
# COMPACT_ATOMS: atom_id res chain seq x y z
N MET A 1 15.07 6.99 6.27
CA MET A 1 13.92 6.10 6.51
C MET A 1 12.78 6.94 7.03
N VAL A 2 11.69 7.06 6.29
CA VAL A 2 10.49 7.77 6.78
C VAL A 2 9.87 6.87 7.85
N SER A 3 9.88 7.31 9.11
CA SER A 3 9.29 6.56 10.21
C SER A 3 7.77 6.65 10.11
N VAL A 4 7.12 5.56 9.69
CA VAL A 4 5.66 5.43 9.81
C VAL A 4 5.32 5.33 11.31
N PRO A 5 4.25 5.98 11.79
CA PRO A 5 3.83 5.91 13.19
C PRO A 5 3.60 4.46 13.65
N ALA A 6 3.97 4.16 14.90
CA ALA A 6 3.85 2.81 15.46
C ALA A 6 2.41 2.28 15.48
N GLY A 7 1.42 3.16 15.69
CA GLY A 7 0.01 2.77 15.69
C GLY A 7 -0.48 2.30 14.31
N ASP A 8 0.02 2.88 13.23
CA ASP A 8 -0.37 2.49 11.87
C ASP A 8 0.34 1.19 11.44
N TYR A 9 1.53 0.91 11.97
CA TYR A 9 2.12 -0.44 11.86
C TYR A 9 1.29 -1.50 12.56
N ALA A 10 0.82 -1.23 13.77
CA ALA A 10 -0.02 -2.17 14.52
C ALA A 10 -1.36 -2.46 13.80
N ARG A 11 -1.97 -1.44 13.18
CA ARG A 11 -3.18 -1.60 12.36
C ARG A 11 -2.96 -2.50 11.15
N LEU A 12 -1.83 -2.34 10.45
CA LEU A 12 -1.50 -3.20 9.32
C LEU A 12 -1.29 -4.65 9.77
N GLU A 13 -0.57 -4.85 10.88
CA GLU A 13 -0.34 -6.18 11.44
C GLU A 13 -1.65 -6.86 11.86
N GLU A 14 -2.56 -6.13 12.51
CA GLU A 14 -3.88 -6.65 12.84
C GLU A 14 -4.72 -6.95 11.59
N ALA A 15 -4.72 -6.07 10.59
CA ALA A 15 -5.42 -6.28 9.32
C ALA A 15 -4.93 -7.55 8.59
N MET A 16 -3.63 -7.86 8.68
CA MET A 16 -3.06 -9.09 8.13
C MET A 16 -3.44 -10.33 8.94
N ASN A 17 -3.47 -10.23 10.27
CA ASN A 17 -3.84 -11.33 11.15
C ASN A 17 -5.35 -11.64 11.13
N THR A 18 -6.18 -10.70 10.67
CA THR A 18 -7.64 -10.84 10.60
C THR A 18 -8.16 -11.24 9.22
N VAL A 19 -7.28 -11.60 8.28
CA VAL A 19 -7.68 -12.11 6.96
C VAL A 19 -8.46 -13.43 7.14
N PRO A 20 -9.74 -13.49 6.73
CA PRO A 20 -10.65 -14.56 7.16
C PRO A 20 -10.49 -15.88 6.40
N ASP A 21 -10.07 -15.82 5.14
CA ASP A 21 -10.00 -16.99 4.25
C ASP A 21 -8.92 -16.83 3.17
N SER A 22 -8.43 -17.96 2.67
CA SER A 22 -7.55 -18.12 1.52
C SER A 22 -8.00 -17.32 0.29
N TYR A 23 -9.31 -17.26 0.01
CA TYR A 23 -9.85 -16.46 -1.09
C TYR A 23 -9.59 -14.96 -0.94
N PHE A 24 -9.64 -14.43 0.29
CA PHE A 24 -9.30 -13.03 0.56
C PHE A 24 -7.80 -12.79 0.49
N TYR A 25 -7.00 -13.74 0.96
CA TYR A 25 -5.54 -13.70 0.81
C TYR A 25 -5.14 -13.63 -0.67
N ASP A 26 -5.71 -14.48 -1.52
CA ASP A 26 -5.42 -14.49 -2.96
C ASP A 26 -5.80 -13.16 -3.63
N LYS A 27 -6.90 -12.54 -3.21
CA LYS A 27 -7.27 -11.19 -3.68
C LYS A 27 -6.23 -10.13 -3.33
N ILE A 28 -5.68 -10.19 -2.12
CA ILE A 28 -4.63 -9.25 -1.66
C ILE A 28 -3.37 -9.47 -2.50
N VAL A 29 -2.98 -10.74 -2.74
CA VAL A 29 -1.82 -11.08 -3.58
C VAL A 29 -2.01 -10.57 -5.02
N ILE A 30 -3.19 -10.76 -5.61
CA ILE A 30 -3.51 -10.23 -6.94
C ILE A 30 -3.42 -8.70 -6.96
N GLN A 31 -3.93 -8.04 -5.92
CA GLN A 31 -3.89 -6.57 -5.84
C GLN A 31 -2.45 -6.05 -5.66
N LEU A 32 -1.61 -6.74 -4.89
CA LEU A 32 -0.17 -6.45 -4.80
C LEU A 32 0.51 -6.55 -6.17
N GLY A 33 0.22 -7.61 -6.92
CA GLY A 33 0.73 -7.75 -8.29
C GLY A 33 0.32 -6.59 -9.21
N ARG A 34 -0.91 -6.06 -9.06
CA ARG A 34 -1.35 -4.86 -9.79
C ARG A 34 -0.55 -3.62 -9.38
N CYS A 35 -0.33 -3.41 -8.09
CA CYS A 35 0.50 -2.31 -7.58
C CYS A 35 1.93 -2.38 -8.15
N ASP A 36 2.57 -3.56 -8.14
CA ASP A 36 3.91 -3.75 -8.71
C ASP A 36 3.96 -3.43 -10.22
N THR A 37 2.93 -3.85 -10.97
CA THR A 37 2.87 -3.54 -12.40
C THR A 37 2.63 -2.06 -12.67
N ALA A 38 1.87 -1.37 -11.81
CA ALA A 38 1.65 0.07 -11.92
C ALA A 38 2.95 0.83 -11.60
N GLU A 39 3.68 0.43 -10.55
CA GLU A 39 4.97 1.02 -10.17
C GLU A 39 6.00 0.89 -11.29
N LYS A 40 6.16 -0.31 -11.85
CA LYS A 40 7.06 -0.53 -13.00
C LYS A 40 6.69 0.36 -14.20
N LYS A 41 5.40 0.59 -14.46
CA LYS A 41 4.97 1.47 -15.57
C LYS A 41 5.21 2.94 -15.29
N THR A 42 5.12 3.37 -14.02
CA THR A 42 5.50 4.73 -13.62
C THR A 42 7.00 4.99 -13.75
N GLU A 43 7.84 4.02 -13.38
CA GLU A 43 9.30 4.14 -13.43
C GLU A 43 9.87 3.97 -14.85
N VAL A 44 9.29 3.08 -15.65
CA VAL A 44 9.80 2.66 -16.98
C VAL A 44 9.11 3.42 -18.12
N ALA A 45 8.66 4.65 -17.89
CA ALA A 45 8.09 5.50 -18.95
C ALA A 45 9.18 6.02 -19.94
N LEU A 46 9.92 5.10 -20.56
CA LEU A 46 10.93 5.35 -21.59
C LEU A 46 10.29 5.74 -22.94
N THR A 47 9.00 5.42 -23.16
CA THR A 47 8.26 5.81 -24.37
C THR A 47 6.79 6.15 -24.05
N PRO A 48 6.53 7.34 -23.49
CA PRO A 48 5.19 7.79 -23.18
C PRO A 48 4.47 8.24 -24.46
N SER A 49 3.73 7.34 -25.10
CA SER A 49 2.80 7.67 -26.18
C SER A 49 1.43 8.00 -25.59
N THR A 50 1.06 9.28 -25.55
CA THR A 50 -0.23 9.74 -25.00
C THR A 50 -1.36 9.71 -26.03
N ARG A 51 -1.04 9.82 -27.33
CA ARG A 51 -2.02 9.87 -28.41
C ARG A 51 -1.48 9.19 -29.66
N VAL A 52 -2.19 8.16 -30.11
CA VAL A 52 -1.94 7.50 -31.40
C VAL A 52 -3.14 7.80 -32.29
N GLU A 53 -2.93 8.64 -33.29
CA GLU A 53 -3.93 8.85 -34.33
C GLU A 53 -3.51 8.08 -35.58
N ASN A 54 -4.40 7.20 -36.03
CA ASN A 54 -4.27 6.53 -37.30
C ASN A 54 -5.21 7.20 -38.30
N ILE A 55 -4.64 7.96 -39.24
CA ILE A 55 -5.39 8.56 -40.34
C ILE A 55 -5.22 7.60 -41.53
N ALA A 56 -6.23 6.76 -41.76
CA ALA A 56 -6.27 5.84 -42.89
C ALA A 56 -6.82 6.56 -44.14
N GLY A 57 -6.09 6.49 -45.25
CA GLY A 57 -6.37 7.17 -46.51
C GLY A 57 -5.39 6.74 -47.62
N ASP A 58 -5.18 7.59 -48.64
CA ASP A 58 -4.27 7.31 -49.77
C ASP A 58 -2.78 7.15 -49.37
N VAL A 59 -2.39 7.71 -48.21
CA VAL A 59 -1.09 7.49 -47.58
C VAL A 59 -1.32 7.28 -46.08
N ASP A 60 -0.96 6.11 -45.57
CA ASP A 60 -1.04 5.81 -44.14
C ASP A 60 -0.07 6.72 -43.37
N ARG A 61 -0.63 7.66 -42.60
CA ARG A 61 0.15 8.54 -41.72
C ARG A 61 -0.20 8.23 -40.28
N THR A 62 0.75 7.65 -39.55
CA THR A 62 0.69 7.52 -38.10
C THR A 62 1.38 8.72 -37.46
N ILE A 63 0.60 9.64 -36.87
CA ILE A 63 1.16 10.72 -36.06
C ILE A 63 1.18 10.24 -34.61
N ARG A 64 2.38 10.10 -34.05
CA ARG A 64 2.58 9.82 -32.63
C ARG A 64 3.00 11.12 -31.94
N SER A 65 2.11 11.72 -31.17
CA SER A 65 2.49 12.80 -30.27
C SER A 65 2.70 12.22 -28.87
N SER A 66 3.94 12.32 -28.38
CA SER A 66 4.34 11.84 -27.05
C SER A 66 4.49 13.03 -26.12
N ASN A 67 3.46 13.35 -25.34
CA ASN A 67 3.61 14.27 -24.22
C ASN A 67 4.02 13.50 -22.97
N ALA A 68 5.32 13.38 -22.74
CA ALA A 68 5.86 12.63 -21.60
C ALA A 68 5.31 13.10 -20.25
N LYS A 69 5.07 14.40 -20.09
CA LYS A 69 4.57 14.99 -18.85
C LYS A 69 3.13 14.58 -18.56
N GLU A 70 2.29 14.49 -19.58
CA GLU A 70 0.89 14.05 -19.43
C GLU A 70 0.81 12.54 -19.16
N ALA A 71 1.61 11.73 -19.87
CA ALA A 71 1.66 10.30 -19.60
C ALA A 71 2.09 9.99 -18.17
N LEU A 72 3.13 10.67 -17.67
CA LEU A 72 3.62 10.45 -16.30
C LEU A 72 2.54 10.78 -15.27
N LYS A 73 1.75 11.83 -15.46
CA LYS A 73 0.61 12.15 -14.58
C LYS A 73 -0.45 11.06 -14.59
N VAL A 74 -0.82 10.56 -15.78
CA VAL A 74 -1.81 9.48 -15.91
C VAL A 74 -1.31 8.20 -15.23
N TRP A 75 -0.03 7.87 -15.37
CA TRP A 75 0.54 6.70 -14.70
C TRP A 75 0.61 6.87 -13.18
N ASP A 76 0.93 8.06 -12.69
CA ASP A 76 0.92 8.38 -11.26
C ASP A 76 -0.51 8.27 -10.67
N GLU A 77 -1.52 8.76 -11.39
CA GLU A 77 -2.93 8.59 -11.02
C GLU A 77 -3.35 7.11 -10.95
N ILE A 78 -2.92 6.29 -11.92
CA ILE A 78 -3.17 4.84 -11.92
C ILE A 78 -2.49 4.17 -10.73
N TYR A 79 -1.24 4.54 -10.44
CA TYR A 79 -0.52 4.02 -9.28
C TYR A 79 -1.21 4.38 -7.96
N LEU A 80 -1.62 5.63 -7.79
CA LEU A 80 -2.38 6.08 -6.62
C LEU A 80 -3.73 5.36 -6.51
N TYR A 81 -4.42 5.11 -7.62
CA TYR A 81 -5.67 4.35 -7.64
C TYR A 81 -5.50 2.92 -7.12
N GLU A 82 -4.51 2.18 -7.64
CA GLU A 82 -4.27 0.78 -7.25
C GLU A 82 -3.80 0.66 -5.79
N THR A 83 -2.94 1.58 -5.34
CA THR A 83 -2.45 1.61 -3.94
C THR A 83 -3.54 2.04 -2.96
N ASN A 84 -4.40 3.01 -3.31
CA ASN A 84 -5.57 3.36 -2.52
C ASN A 84 -6.54 2.18 -2.42
N ARG A 85 -6.75 1.44 -3.51
CA ARG A 85 -7.60 0.25 -3.47
C ARG A 85 -7.05 -0.83 -2.54
N LEU A 86 -5.73 -1.06 -2.53
CA LEU A 86 -5.09 -1.98 -1.58
C LEU A 86 -5.30 -1.51 -0.14
N ALA A 87 -5.05 -0.22 0.12
CA ALA A 87 -5.27 0.42 1.42
C ALA A 87 -6.73 0.28 1.91
N HIS A 88 -7.71 0.42 1.01
CA HIS A 88 -9.12 0.21 1.32
C HIS A 88 -9.45 -1.25 1.67
N ILE A 89 -8.81 -2.23 1.03
CA ILE A 89 -9.02 -3.66 1.35
C ILE A 89 -8.49 -3.97 2.75
N LEU A 90 -7.37 -3.35 3.14
CA LEU A 90 -6.71 -3.59 4.42
C LEU A 90 -7.16 -2.64 5.54
N TYR A 91 -8.03 -1.67 5.24
CA TYR A 91 -8.44 -0.61 6.17
C TYR A 91 -7.26 0.18 6.79
N VAL A 92 -6.19 0.38 6.01
CA VAL A 92 -4.96 1.08 6.43
C VAL A 92 -4.82 2.39 5.65
N PRO A 93 -4.31 3.48 6.25
CA PRO A 93 -4.04 4.73 5.52
C PRO A 93 -2.92 4.58 4.48
N ASN A 94 -3.13 5.15 3.28
CA ASN A 94 -2.12 5.29 2.24
C ASN A 94 -1.46 6.68 2.30
N TYR A 95 -0.25 6.76 2.83
CA TYR A 95 0.45 8.04 2.90
C TYR A 95 1.10 8.52 1.60
N LYS A 96 0.95 7.80 0.49
CA LYS A 96 1.30 8.32 -0.84
C LYS A 96 0.23 9.29 -1.34
N ASP A 97 -1.02 9.15 -0.89
CA ASP A 97 -2.09 10.06 -1.23
C ASP A 97 -1.91 11.42 -0.52
N PRO A 98 -1.85 12.56 -1.24
CA PRO A 98 -1.71 13.88 -0.65
C PRO A 98 -2.80 14.24 0.36
N PHE A 99 -4.03 13.75 0.18
CA PHE A 99 -5.13 14.03 1.11
C PHE A 99 -4.92 13.33 2.44
N GLN A 100 -4.50 12.06 2.41
CA GLN A 100 -4.25 11.27 3.61
C GLN A 100 -2.92 11.60 4.27
N ALA A 101 -1.91 12.00 3.48
CA ALA A 101 -0.60 12.41 3.97
C ALA A 101 -0.66 13.62 4.91
N ARG A 102 -1.69 14.47 4.81
CA ARG A 102 -1.92 15.58 5.76
C ARG A 102 -2.10 15.07 7.19
N TYR A 103 -2.79 13.94 7.33
CA TYR A 103 -3.05 13.30 8.62
C TYR A 103 -1.85 12.51 9.15
N ARG A 104 -0.75 12.39 8.38
CA ARG A 104 0.47 11.68 8.83
C ARG A 104 1.06 12.27 10.11
N TYR A 105 0.92 13.58 10.31
CA TYR A 105 1.47 14.30 11.45
C TYR A 105 0.41 14.69 12.49
N GLU A 106 -0.87 14.47 12.20
CA GLU A 106 -1.93 14.73 13.14
C GLU A 106 -1.98 13.62 14.18
N ARG A 107 -1.38 13.88 15.34
CA ARG A 107 -1.47 13.00 16.51
C ARG A 107 -2.73 13.32 17.29
N SER A 108 -3.83 12.64 16.98
CA SER A 108 -5.04 12.71 17.81
C SER A 108 -4.95 11.65 18.91
N GLY A 109 -5.20 12.01 20.17
CA GLY A 109 -5.00 11.14 21.35
C GLY A 109 -5.90 9.90 21.44
N ALA A 110 -6.55 9.50 20.36
CA ALA A 110 -7.34 8.26 20.20
C ALA A 110 -6.63 7.24 19.29
N GLU A 111 -5.31 7.38 19.08
CA GLU A 111 -4.51 6.41 18.34
C GLU A 111 -4.53 5.04 19.02
N PHE A 112 -5.13 4.07 18.32
CA PHE A 112 -5.06 2.62 18.47
C PHE A 112 -4.48 2.10 19.81
N ILE A 113 -5.35 1.66 20.73
CA ILE A 113 -5.02 1.28 22.12
C ILE A 113 -4.35 -0.11 22.22
N GLN A 114 -4.30 -0.88 21.13
CA GLN A 114 -3.65 -2.18 21.15
C GLN A 114 -2.15 -1.99 20.89
N ALA A 115 -1.41 -1.78 21.98
CA ALA A 115 0.05 -1.84 21.95
C ALA A 115 0.49 -3.15 21.28
N LEU A 116 1.48 -3.08 20.39
CA LEU A 116 2.18 -4.27 19.90
C LEU A 116 2.51 -5.13 21.12
N PRO A 117 2.19 -6.44 21.12
CA PRO A 117 2.64 -7.33 22.17
C PRO A 117 4.14 -7.09 22.35
N GLY A 118 4.54 -6.66 23.55
CA GLY A 118 5.95 -6.47 23.85
C GLY A 118 6.73 -7.74 23.51
N PRO A 119 8.03 -7.65 23.23
CA PRO A 119 8.85 -8.81 22.91
C PRO A 119 8.54 -9.94 23.89
N ALA A 120 8.28 -11.14 23.35
CA ALA A 120 7.83 -12.28 24.13
C ALA A 120 8.72 -12.42 25.38
N ASP A 121 8.10 -12.36 26.55
CA ASP A 121 8.79 -12.46 27.83
C ASP A 121 9.60 -13.75 27.86
N THR A 122 10.93 -13.64 27.80
CA THR A 122 11.85 -14.78 27.78
C THR A 122 12.05 -15.37 29.18
N SER A 123 11.45 -14.78 30.22
CA SER A 123 11.55 -15.26 31.60
C SER A 123 10.56 -16.39 31.90
N VAL A 124 10.68 -17.50 31.17
CA VAL A 124 9.94 -18.75 31.43
C VAL A 124 10.11 -19.21 32.90
N GLY A 125 11.28 -18.93 33.50
CA GLY A 125 11.58 -19.25 34.91
C GLY A 125 10.66 -18.56 35.93
N SER A 126 10.22 -17.32 35.67
CA SER A 126 9.36 -16.57 36.58
C SER A 126 7.96 -17.19 36.71
N ARG A 127 7.44 -17.77 35.61
CA ARG A 127 6.14 -18.47 35.59
C ARG A 127 6.16 -19.80 36.35
N ILE A 128 7.28 -20.53 36.33
CA ILE A 128 7.43 -21.80 37.05
C ILE A 128 7.46 -21.55 38.57
N TYR A 129 8.21 -20.54 39.01
CA TYR A 129 8.31 -20.20 40.43
C TYR A 129 6.96 -19.75 41.03
N LEU A 130 6.22 -18.89 40.32
CA LEU A 130 4.88 -18.45 40.76
C LEU A 130 3.87 -19.60 40.85
N HIS A 131 3.92 -20.58 39.93
CA HIS A 131 3.05 -21.77 39.98
C HIS A 131 3.38 -22.70 41.16
N GLN A 132 4.63 -22.77 41.59
CA GLN A 132 5.04 -23.61 42.73
C GLN A 132 4.75 -22.95 44.09
N VAL A 133 4.82 -21.63 44.19
CA VAL A 133 4.67 -20.91 45.47
C VAL A 133 3.20 -20.66 45.83
N TRP A 134 2.31 -20.56 44.86
CA TRP A 134 0.90 -20.20 45.06
C TRP A 134 -0.07 -21.40 45.02
N ARG A 135 0.42 -22.61 45.32
CA ARG A 135 -0.43 -23.80 45.56
C ARG A 135 -0.34 -24.24 47.02
#